data_AF-T1CLF6-F1
#
_entry.id   AF-T1CLF6-F1
#
_cell.length_a   1.000
_cell.length_b   1.000
_cell.length_c   1.000
_cell.angle_alpha   90.00
_cell.angle_beta   90.00
_cell.angle_gamma   90.00
#
_symmetry.space_group_name_H-M   'P 1'
#
loop_
_entity.id
_entity.type
_entity.pdbx_description
1 polymer ?
#
loop_
_entity_poly.entity_id
_entity_poly.type
_entity_poly.pdbx_seq_one_letter_code
_entity_poly.pdbx_strand_id
1 'polypeptide(L)' 'GRPGELLGALLAAEAVDPAGFRTPALPEVASRGAARPIVVPLPPLGLTAEPPDAVRFRFALPKGSYATVLLREFLKAPAA' A
#
# COMPACT_ATOMS: atom_id res chain seq x y z
N GLY A 1 -4.00 17.88 13.78
CA GLY A 1 -4.27 18.18 12.37
C GLY A 1 -4.97 16.99 11.77
N ARG A 2 -5.93 17.23 10.87
CA ARG A 2 -6.95 16.23 10.48
C ARG A 2 -6.46 14.79 10.25
N PRO A 3 -5.32 14.52 9.56
CA PRO A 3 -4.82 13.15 9.41
C PRO A 3 -4.49 12.44 10.73
N GLY A 4 -3.90 13.16 11.70
CA GLY A 4 -3.57 12.61 13.01
C GLY A 4 -4.79 12.35 13.88
N GLU A 5 -5.82 13.20 13.77
CA GLU A 5 -7.10 13.00 14.45
C GLU A 5 -7.82 11.75 13.92
N LEU A 6 -7.84 11.56 12.60
CA LEU A 6 -8.39 10.34 11.98
C LEU A 6 -7.63 9.08 12.38
N LEU A 7 -6.30 9.13 12.40
CA LEU A 7 -5.48 8.03 12.87
C LEU A 7 -5.75 7.69 14.34
N GLY A 8 -5.83 8.70 15.21
CA GLY A 8 -6.14 8.52 16.62
C GLY A 8 -7.51 7.87 16.84
N ALA A 9 -8.54 8.33 16.11
CA ALA A 9 -9.86 7.74 16.17
C ALA A 9 -9.88 6.27 15.70
N LEU A 10 -9.15 5.94 14.63
CA LEU A 10 -9.02 4.57 14.13
C LEU A 10 -8.32 3.66 15.15
N LEU A 11 -7.18 4.10 15.71
CA LEU A 11 -6.45 3.32 16.71
C LEU A 11 -7.30 3.06 17.95
N ALA A 12 -8.08 4.05 18.40
CA ALA A 12 -9.02 3.87 19.50
C ALA A 12 -10.14 2.87 19.17
N ALA A 13 -10.70 2.93 17.95
CA ALA A 13 -11.73 2.00 17.49
C ALA A 13 -11.22 0.55 17.41
N GLU A 14 -9.97 0.36 17.00
CA GLU A 14 -9.30 -0.95 16.93
C GLU A 14 -8.65 -1.38 18.27
N ALA A 15 -8.82 -0.59 19.34
CA ALA A 15 -8.20 -0.80 20.66
C ALA A 15 -6.67 -1.02 20.62
N VAL A 16 -5.98 -0.31 19.72
CA VAL A 16 -4.52 -0.40 19.55
C VAL A 16 -3.83 0.76 20.27
N ASP A 17 -2.96 0.43 21.23
CA ASP A 17 -2.07 1.40 21.88
C ASP A 17 -0.71 1.50 21.14
N PRO A 18 -0.34 2.68 20.60
CA PRO A 18 0.97 2.90 19.98
C PRO A 18 2.17 2.57 20.87
N ALA A 19 2.04 2.64 22.19
CA ALA A 19 3.13 2.27 23.11
C ALA A 19 3.52 0.79 22.96
N GLY A 20 2.59 -0.06 22.51
CA GLY A 20 2.82 -1.49 22.28
C GLY A 20 3.90 -1.80 21.24
N PHE A 21 4.24 -0.86 20.35
CA PHE A 21 5.29 -1.05 19.35
C PHE A 21 6.72 -0.79 19.88
N ARG A 22 6.88 -0.36 21.14
CA ARG A 22 8.17 -0.05 21.77
C ARG A 22 8.74 -1.22 22.59
N THR A 23 8.56 -2.45 22.15
CA THR A 23 8.83 -3.72 22.86
C THR A 23 10.21 -3.79 23.56
N PRO A 24 10.35 -3.43 24.85
CA PRO A 24 11.68 -3.31 25.48
C PRO A 24 12.34 -4.68 25.74
N ALA A 25 11.51 -5.70 25.96
CA ALA A 25 11.96 -7.08 26.16
C ALA A 25 12.46 -7.74 24.86
N LEU A 26 12.01 -7.26 23.69
CA LEU A 26 12.41 -7.73 22.35
C LEU A 26 12.60 -6.50 21.43
N PRO A 27 13.70 -5.75 21.57
CA PRO A 27 13.91 -4.51 20.82
C PRO A 27 13.97 -4.69 19.30
N GLU A 28 14.34 -5.88 18.83
CA GLU A 28 14.48 -6.22 17.41
C GLU A 28 13.14 -6.28 16.65
N VAL A 29 12.03 -6.47 17.36
CA VAL A 29 10.67 -6.40 16.78
C VAL A 29 9.99 -5.05 17.00
N ALA A 30 10.66 -4.13 17.71
CA ALA A 30 10.13 -2.79 17.93
C ALA A 30 10.01 -2.03 16.60
N SER A 31 8.89 -1.34 16.40
CA SER A 31 8.62 -0.59 15.17
C SER A 31 8.40 0.89 15.49
N ARG A 32 9.21 1.75 14.86
CA ARG A 32 9.04 3.21 14.97
C ARG A 32 7.86 3.74 14.15
N GLY A 33 7.31 2.92 13.25
CA GLY A 33 6.37 3.36 12.24
C GLY A 33 7.01 4.22 11.15
N ALA A 34 6.30 4.37 10.04
CA ALA A 34 6.68 5.23 8.92
C ALA A 34 5.41 5.73 8.21
N ALA A 35 5.49 6.91 7.60
CA ALA A 35 4.44 7.40 6.71
C ALA A 35 4.67 6.88 5.30
N ARG A 36 3.61 6.42 4.63
CA ARG A 36 3.66 5.96 3.24
C ARG A 36 2.60 6.69 2.42
N PRO A 37 2.92 7.17 1.20
CA PRO A 37 1.93 7.71 0.29
C PRO A 37 0.83 6.68 -0.01
N ILE A 38 -0.43 7.10 0.08
CA ILE A 38 -1.59 6.24 -0.22
C ILE A 38 -1.80 6.03 -1.72
N VAL A 39 -1.39 7.01 -2.54
CA VAL A 39 -1.42 6.91 -4.01
C VAL A 39 -0.01 6.65 -4.52
N VAL A 40 0.15 5.62 -5.35
CA VAL A 40 1.39 5.37 -6.08
C VAL A 40 1.39 6.28 -7.32
N PRO A 41 2.37 7.19 -7.47
CA PRO A 41 2.48 7.99 -8.68
C PRO A 41 2.87 7.06 -9.84
N LEU A 42 2.02 7.04 -10.87
CA LEU A 42 2.24 6.19 -12.04
C LEU A 42 2.86 7.01 -13.17
N PRO A 43 4.06 6.64 -13.69
CA PRO A 43 4.59 7.22 -14.92
C PRO A 43 3.73 6.79 -16.13
N PRO A 44 4.03 7.27 -17.35
CA PRO A 44 3.27 6.87 -18.54
C PRO A 44 3.13 5.35 -18.66
N LEU A 45 1.88 4.90 -18.79
CA LEU A 45 1.50 3.50 -18.92
C LEU A 45 1.38 3.14 -20.40
N GLY A 46 2.19 2.18 -20.85
CA GLY A 46 2.07 1.58 -22.18
C GLY A 46 1.17 0.35 -22.13
N LEU A 47 0.16 0.30 -23.01
CA LEU A 47 -0.73 -0.84 -23.20
C LEU A 47 -0.67 -1.27 -24.67
N THR A 48 -0.59 -2.58 -24.91
CA THR A 48 -0.59 -3.14 -26.27
C THR A 48 -1.46 -4.39 -26.27
N ALA A 49 -2.45 -4.45 -27.16
CA ALA A 49 -3.24 -5.66 -27.36
C ALA A 49 -2.38 -6.74 -28.04
N GLU A 50 -2.47 -7.96 -27.54
CA GLU A 50 -1.73 -9.13 -28.02
C GLU A 50 -2.76 -10.25 -28.33
N PRO A 51 -2.65 -10.96 -29.46
CA PRO A 51 -3.52 -12.09 -29.76
C PRO A 51 -3.31 -13.27 -28.79
N PRO A 52 -4.32 -14.13 -28.54
CA PRO A 52 -5.69 -14.07 -29.07
C PRO A 52 -6.63 -13.15 -28.27
N ASP A 53 -6.35 -12.90 -26.98
CA ASP A 53 -7.11 -11.97 -26.12
C ASP A 53 -6.27 -11.61 -24.89
N ALA A 54 -5.18 -10.88 -25.12
CA ALA A 54 -4.24 -10.49 -24.08
C ALA A 54 -3.88 -9.01 -24.20
N VAL A 55 -3.41 -8.44 -23.08
CA VAL A 55 -2.88 -7.06 -23.05
C VAL A 55 -1.51 -7.09 -22.40
N ARG A 56 -0.52 -6.57 -23.11
CA ARG A 56 0.82 -6.32 -22.58
C ARG A 56 0.86 -4.95 -21.91
N PHE A 57 1.27 -4.93 -20.65
CA PHE A 57 1.49 -3.71 -19.88
C PHE A 57 2.99 -3.37 -19.83
N ARG A 58 3.34 -2.10 -19.99
CA ARG A 58 4.69 -1.57 -19.80
C ARG A 58 4.63 -0.31 -18.95
N PHE A 59 5.22 -0.37 -17.76
CA PHE A 59 5.27 0.75 -16.82
C PHE A 59 6.48 0.60 -15.89
N ALA A 60 6.85 1.69 -15.21
CA ALA A 60 7.82 1.69 -14.14
C ALA A 60 7.12 2.05 -12.83
N LEU A 61 7.61 1.56 -11.70
CA LEU A 61 7.05 1.89 -10.39
C LEU A 61 8.16 2.36 -9.42
N PRO A 62 7.83 3.26 -8.48
CA PRO A 62 8.75 3.60 -7.39
C PRO A 62 9.08 2.36 -6.55
N LYS A 63 10.29 2.35 -5.97
CA LYS A 63 10.71 1.29 -5.03
C LYS A 63 9.66 1.08 -3.94
N GLY A 64 9.37 -0.19 -3.64
CA GLY A 64 8.40 -0.60 -2.63
C GLY A 64 6.94 -0.58 -3.10
N SER A 65 6.66 -0.15 -4.33
CA SER A 65 5.34 -0.29 -4.96
C SER A 65 5.18 -1.64 -5.63
N TYR A 66 3.94 -2.10 -5.79
CA TYR A 66 3.63 -3.43 -6.32
C TYR A 66 2.85 -3.33 -7.63
N ALA A 67 3.32 -4.04 -8.66
CA ALA A 67 2.64 -4.13 -9.96
C ALA A 67 1.22 -4.69 -9.84
N THR A 68 0.99 -5.57 -8.88
CA THR A 68 -0.31 -6.19 -8.61
C THR A 68 -1.37 -5.17 -8.19
N VAL A 69 -1.00 -4.10 -7.48
CA VAL A 69 -1.94 -3.02 -7.11
C VAL A 69 -2.43 -2.29 -8.36
N LEU A 70 -1.56 -2.06 -9.34
CA LEU A 70 -1.97 -1.50 -10.64
C LEU A 70 -2.87 -2.47 -11.39
N LEU A 71 -2.47 -3.74 -11.52
CA LEU A 71 -3.25 -4.74 -12.26
C LEU A 71 -4.64 -4.96 -11.64
N ARG A 72 -4.75 -4.92 -10.31
CA ARG A 72 -6.04 -4.98 -9.60
C ARG A 72 -7.01 -3.90 -10.07
N GLU A 73 -6.52 -2.70 -10.38
CA GLU A 73 -7.37 -1.62 -10.86
C GLU A 73 -7.92 -1.84 -12.27
N PHE A 74 -7.29 -2.69 -13.08
CA PHE A 74 -7.80 -3.11 -14.40
C PHE A 74 -8.69 -4.34 -14.32
N LEU A 75 -8.23 -5.36 -13.59
CA LEU A 75 -8.91 -6.65 -13.53
C LEU A 75 -10.18 -6.57 -12.68
N LYS A 76 -10.23 -5.66 -11.69
CA LYS A 76 -11.32 -5.53 -10.71
C LYS A 76 -11.73 -6.85 -10.06
N ALA A 77 -10.83 -7.84 -10.08
CA ALA A 77 -11.06 -9.14 -9.47
C ALA A 77 -11.12 -8.98 -7.94
N PRO A 78 -11.99 -9.75 -7.26
CA PRO A 78 -11.99 -9.78 -5.81
C PRO A 78 -10.60 -10.22 -5.30
N ALA A 79 -10.17 -9.66 -4.18
CA ALA A 79 -9.01 -10.22 -3.48
C ALA A 79 -9.38 -11.67 -3.10
N ALA A 80 -8.55 -12.63 -3.52
CA ALA A 80 -8.70 -14.03 -3.15
C ALA A 80 -8.53 -14.22 -1.64
#